data_AF-A0A9X3Y6W6-F1
#
_entry.id   AF-A0A9X3Y6W6-F1
#
_cell.length_a   1.000
_cell.length_b   1.000
_cell.length_c   1.000
_cell.angle_alpha   90.00
_cell.angle_beta   90.00
_cell.angle_gamma   90.00
#
_symmetry.space_group_name_H-M   'P 1'
#
loop_
_entity.id
_entity.type
_entity.pdbx_description
1 polymer ?
#
loop_
_entity_poly.entity_id
_entity_poly.type
_entity_poly.pdbx_seq_one_letter_code
_entity_poly.pdbx_strand_id
1 'polypeptide(L)'
;MITPFTFASLPVTPWKNGAGETREIVSIPSANAPFLWRASIATLAQEGPFSLFPGVDRVIMLLGDAGLWLRGDDLLHYLEPGVPWAFPGEWRLATEGVSGPGMDFNVMTQRSRASAQVTIATTAQQPGAEGIAFVLKGDWQLAGNHYSAASGIWWQGETPGAFMPHSEEASLLLADIRRHNEIPDRSKNE
;
A
#
# COMPACT_ATOMS: atom_id res chain seq x y z
N MET A 1 -7.06 15.91 -6.27
CA MET A 1 -7.71 15.59 -4.97
C MET A 1 -6.66 15.08 -4.01
N ILE A 2 -6.59 15.66 -2.82
CA ILE A 2 -5.73 15.23 -1.71
C ILE A 2 -6.63 14.99 -0.50
N THR A 3 -6.50 13.84 0.14
CA THR A 3 -7.38 13.44 1.24
C THR A 3 -6.55 12.97 2.43
N PRO A 4 -6.64 13.66 3.58
CA PRO A 4 -5.97 13.24 4.80
C PRO A 4 -6.67 12.07 5.46
N PHE A 5 -5.91 11.27 6.21
CA PHE A 5 -6.44 10.21 7.06
C PHE A 5 -5.57 10.02 8.31
N THR A 6 -6.17 9.47 9.36
CA THR A 6 -5.42 8.84 10.46
C THR A 6 -5.75 7.36 10.47
N PHE A 7 -4.81 6.52 10.92
CA PHE A 7 -5.04 5.09 11.03
C PHE A 7 -6.30 4.78 11.86
N ALA A 8 -6.49 5.51 12.96
CA ALA A 8 -7.63 5.35 13.86
C ALA A 8 -8.97 5.73 13.22
N SER A 9 -8.99 6.62 12.22
CA SER A 9 -10.22 7.02 11.53
C SER A 9 -10.60 6.12 10.36
N LEU A 10 -9.75 5.19 9.95
CA LEU A 10 -10.02 4.31 8.82
C LEU A 10 -11.12 3.28 9.17
N PRO A 11 -12.03 2.96 8.23
CA PRO A 11 -13.05 1.95 8.45
C PRO A 11 -12.42 0.57 8.64
N VAL A 12 -12.87 -0.16 9.64
CA VAL A 12 -12.37 -1.51 9.97
C VAL A 12 -13.29 -2.56 9.37
N THR A 13 -12.72 -3.49 8.60
CA THR A 13 -13.41 -4.67 8.07
C THR A 13 -12.75 -5.94 8.61
N PRO A 14 -13.37 -6.63 9.57
CA PRO A 14 -12.88 -7.93 10.05
C PRO A 14 -12.89 -8.98 8.94
N TRP A 15 -11.89 -9.85 8.92
CA TRP A 15 -11.85 -10.96 7.98
C TRP A 15 -12.82 -12.06 8.38
N LYS A 16 -13.45 -12.69 7.38
CA LYS A 16 -14.44 -13.77 7.60
C LYS A 16 -13.87 -14.96 8.37
N ASN A 17 -12.57 -15.23 8.24
CA ASN A 17 -11.87 -16.32 8.93
C ASN A 17 -11.42 -15.94 10.36
N GLY A 18 -11.68 -14.71 10.82
CA GLY A 18 -11.21 -14.22 12.11
C GLY A 18 -9.71 -13.96 12.18
N ALA A 19 -8.98 -14.11 11.07
CA ALA A 19 -7.51 -14.10 11.09
C ALA A 19 -6.88 -12.71 11.18
N GLY A 20 -7.71 -11.67 11.21
CA GLY A 20 -7.28 -10.29 11.15
C GLY A 20 -8.39 -9.37 10.69
N GLU A 21 -7.98 -8.18 10.30
CA GLU A 21 -8.86 -7.12 9.80
C GLU A 21 -8.13 -6.25 8.77
N THR A 22 -8.90 -5.56 7.95
CA THR A 22 -8.38 -4.58 6.99
C THR A 22 -8.97 -3.21 7.28
N ARG A 23 -8.09 -2.21 7.30
CA ARG A 23 -8.42 -0.78 7.23
C ARG A 23 -8.13 -0.27 5.83
N GLU A 24 -9.17 -0.02 5.06
CA GLU A 24 -9.00 0.55 3.72
C GLU A 24 -8.68 2.03 3.81
N ILE A 25 -7.59 2.44 3.15
CA ILE A 25 -7.22 3.86 3.02
C ILE A 25 -7.97 4.47 1.85
N VAL A 26 -7.92 3.80 0.70
CA VAL A 26 -8.54 4.24 -0.56
C VAL A 26 -8.69 3.06 -1.51
N SER A 27 -9.73 3.12 -2.35
CA SER A 27 -9.94 2.24 -3.49
C SER A 27 -10.39 3.08 -4.69
N ILE A 28 -9.50 3.21 -5.69
CA ILE A 28 -9.80 3.96 -6.92
C ILE A 28 -10.54 3.02 -7.88
N PRO A 29 -11.71 3.43 -8.40
CA PRO A 29 -12.51 2.56 -9.27
C PRO A 29 -11.83 2.27 -10.60
N SER A 30 -12.15 1.11 -11.17
CA SER A 30 -11.84 0.75 -12.56
C SER A 30 -13.12 0.34 -13.28
N ALA A 31 -13.17 0.55 -14.59
CA ALA A 31 -14.33 0.21 -15.41
C ALA A 31 -14.48 -1.31 -15.63
N ASN A 32 -13.37 -2.05 -15.58
CA ASN A 32 -13.32 -3.47 -15.95
C ASN A 32 -12.58 -4.36 -14.94
N ALA A 33 -12.31 -3.85 -13.75
CA ALA A 33 -11.68 -4.57 -12.64
C ALA A 33 -12.27 -4.05 -11.32
N PRO A 34 -12.10 -4.78 -10.19
CA PRO A 34 -12.62 -4.32 -8.90
C PRO A 34 -12.10 -2.94 -8.48
N PHE A 35 -10.88 -2.58 -8.88
CA PHE A 35 -10.24 -1.29 -8.66
C PHE A 35 -9.12 -1.06 -9.69
N LEU A 36 -8.76 0.20 -9.93
CA LEU A 36 -7.56 0.58 -10.65
C LEU A 36 -6.34 0.43 -9.74
N TRP A 37 -6.45 0.98 -8.53
CA TRP A 37 -5.53 0.71 -7.45
C TRP A 37 -6.24 0.87 -6.11
N ARG A 38 -5.76 0.14 -5.11
CA ARG A 38 -6.32 0.10 -3.77
C ARG A 38 -5.18 0.02 -2.78
N ALA A 39 -5.33 0.70 -1.64
CA ALA A 39 -4.39 0.57 -0.55
C ALA A 39 -5.08 0.45 0.79
N SER A 40 -4.43 -0.28 1.68
CA SER A 40 -4.96 -0.62 2.98
C SER A 40 -3.85 -0.91 3.98
N ILE A 41 -4.20 -0.84 5.26
CA ILE A 41 -3.40 -1.42 6.33
C ILE A 41 -4.16 -2.62 6.87
N ALA A 42 -3.53 -3.79 6.90
CA ALA A 42 -4.09 -4.98 7.51
C ALA A 42 -3.46 -5.21 8.88
N THR A 43 -4.26 -5.76 9.80
CA THR A 43 -3.78 -6.32 11.06
C THR A 43 -3.90 -7.83 10.96
N LEU A 44 -2.78 -8.55 11.05
CA LEU A 44 -2.73 -10.00 11.08
C LEU A 44 -2.74 -10.48 12.52
N ALA A 45 -3.78 -11.17 12.94
CA ALA A 45 -3.88 -11.73 14.29
C ALA A 45 -3.39 -13.18 14.37
N GLN A 46 -3.49 -13.91 13.28
CA GLN A 46 -3.09 -15.31 13.14
C GLN A 46 -2.70 -15.61 11.70
N GLU A 47 -2.13 -16.79 11.50
CA GLU A 47 -1.82 -17.31 10.18
C GLU A 47 -3.08 -17.50 9.32
N GLY A 48 -2.93 -17.30 8.02
CA GLY A 48 -4.03 -17.47 7.09
C GLY A 48 -3.65 -17.27 5.63
N PRO A 49 -4.49 -17.76 4.71
CA PRO A 49 -4.28 -17.58 3.29
C PRO A 49 -4.57 -16.14 2.85
N PHE A 50 -3.82 -15.68 1.87
CA PHE A 50 -4.09 -14.43 1.17
C PHE A 50 -5.23 -14.63 0.17
N SER A 51 -6.05 -13.60 -0.02
CA SER A 51 -7.05 -13.58 -1.09
C SER A 51 -6.38 -13.46 -2.45
N LEU A 52 -6.93 -14.18 -3.44
CA LEU A 52 -6.46 -14.16 -4.82
C LEU A 52 -7.03 -12.96 -5.59
N PHE A 53 -6.15 -12.25 -6.30
CA PHE A 53 -6.49 -11.14 -7.19
C PHE A 53 -5.80 -11.33 -8.55
N PRO A 54 -6.38 -12.12 -9.47
CA PRO A 54 -5.82 -12.31 -10.80
C PRO A 54 -5.68 -10.99 -11.57
N GLY A 55 -4.52 -10.78 -12.20
CA GLY A 55 -4.25 -9.56 -12.97
C GLY A 55 -3.93 -8.31 -12.13
N VAL A 56 -3.68 -8.48 -10.84
CA VAL A 56 -3.31 -7.41 -9.91
C VAL A 56 -1.87 -7.61 -9.44
N ASP A 57 -1.08 -6.54 -9.41
CA ASP A 57 0.21 -6.54 -8.72
C ASP A 57 0.05 -5.99 -7.31
N ARG A 58 0.67 -6.67 -6.34
CA ARG A 58 0.64 -6.31 -4.93
C ARG A 58 2.04 -5.91 -4.47
N VAL A 59 2.11 -4.90 -3.62
CA VAL A 59 3.29 -4.62 -2.80
C VAL A 59 2.85 -4.64 -1.34
N ILE A 60 3.51 -5.45 -0.54
CA ILE A 60 3.28 -5.56 0.91
C ILE A 60 4.52 -5.10 1.67
N MET A 61 4.33 -4.46 2.81
CA MET A 61 5.41 -4.09 3.72
C MET A 61 4.93 -4.20 5.16
N LEU A 62 5.67 -4.92 6.00
CA LEU A 62 5.36 -4.98 7.43
C LEU A 62 5.69 -3.64 8.10
N LEU A 63 4.76 -3.17 8.95
CA LEU A 63 4.84 -1.91 9.67
C LEU A 63 5.34 -2.07 11.11
N GLY A 64 5.24 -3.28 11.66
CA GLY A 64 5.80 -3.64 12.97
C GLY A 64 7.23 -4.16 12.87
N ASP A 65 7.81 -4.54 14.01
CA ASP A 65 9.22 -4.96 14.10
C ASP A 65 9.43 -6.48 13.93
N ALA A 66 8.37 -7.27 13.80
CA ALA A 66 8.43 -8.71 13.64
C ALA A 66 8.21 -9.12 12.18
N GLY A 67 9.15 -9.87 11.62
CA GLY A 67 9.00 -10.50 10.31
C GLY A 67 8.15 -11.76 10.34
N LEU A 68 7.69 -12.21 9.17
CA LEU A 68 6.96 -13.46 8.99
C LEU A 68 7.32 -14.14 7.67
N TRP A 69 6.92 -15.38 7.48
CA TRP A 69 7.10 -16.10 6.24
C TRP A 69 5.84 -16.08 5.39
N LEU A 70 6.00 -15.95 4.07
CA LEU A 70 4.96 -16.19 3.08
C LEU A 70 5.31 -17.47 2.32
N ARG A 71 4.45 -18.48 2.49
CA ARG A 71 4.53 -19.79 1.83
C ARG A 71 3.61 -19.82 0.63
N GLY A 72 4.15 -20.20 -0.52
CA GLY A 72 3.39 -20.64 -1.69
C GLY A 72 3.81 -22.03 -2.14
N ASP A 73 3.29 -22.48 -3.28
CA ASP A 73 3.50 -23.85 -3.79
C ASP A 73 5.00 -24.17 -3.97
N ASP A 74 5.74 -23.28 -4.64
CA ASP A 74 7.19 -23.40 -4.90
C ASP A 74 8.00 -22.23 -4.30
N LEU A 75 7.43 -21.53 -3.31
CA LEU A 75 8.02 -20.33 -2.73
C LEU A 75 7.99 -20.37 -1.21
N LEU A 76 9.10 -20.00 -0.59
CA LEU A 76 9.15 -19.58 0.80
C LEU A 76 9.89 -18.24 0.86
N HIS A 77 9.18 -17.17 1.19
CA HIS A 77 9.72 -15.83 1.24
C HIS A 77 9.66 -15.29 2.67
N TYR A 78 10.79 -14.79 3.20
CA TYR A 78 10.79 -14.08 4.47
C TYR A 78 10.46 -12.62 4.23
N LEU A 79 9.34 -12.16 4.80
CA LEU A 79 8.94 -10.77 4.75
C LEU A 79 9.60 -10.02 5.92
N GLU A 80 10.59 -9.19 5.58
CA GLU A 80 11.34 -8.38 6.55
C GLU A 80 10.57 -7.08 6.89
N PRO A 81 10.53 -6.68 8.19
CA PRO A 81 10.04 -5.38 8.63
C PRO A 81 10.58 -4.21 7.81
N GLY A 82 9.69 -3.34 7.34
CA GLY A 82 10.09 -2.14 6.59
C GLY A 82 10.68 -2.39 5.19
N VAL A 83 10.68 -3.64 4.70
CA VAL A 83 11.13 -3.96 3.34
C VAL A 83 9.92 -4.25 2.46
N PRO A 84 9.61 -3.39 1.46
CA PRO A 84 8.53 -3.67 0.52
C PRO A 84 8.85 -4.88 -0.34
N TRP A 85 7.86 -5.77 -0.51
CA TRP A 85 7.96 -6.92 -1.40
C TRP A 85 6.81 -6.93 -2.41
N ALA A 86 7.18 -7.01 -3.69
CA ALA A 86 6.25 -7.02 -4.81
C ALA A 86 5.98 -8.45 -5.29
N PHE A 87 4.71 -8.79 -5.52
CA PHE A 87 4.30 -10.11 -6.00
C PHE A 87 2.97 -10.06 -6.77
N PRO A 88 2.73 -11.00 -7.71
CA PRO A 88 1.45 -11.16 -8.39
C PRO A 88 0.32 -11.57 -7.44
N GLY A 89 -0.84 -10.93 -7.56
CA GLY A 89 -2.03 -11.18 -6.73
C GLY A 89 -2.66 -12.56 -6.95
N GLU A 90 -2.37 -13.24 -8.05
CA GLU A 90 -2.77 -14.62 -8.34
C GLU A 90 -1.94 -15.68 -7.60
N TRP A 91 -0.83 -15.30 -6.93
CA TRP A 91 -0.04 -16.26 -6.16
C TRP A 91 -0.82 -16.74 -4.93
N ARG A 92 -0.87 -18.07 -4.76
CA ARG A 92 -1.44 -18.72 -3.57
C ARG A 92 -0.42 -18.61 -2.45
N LEU A 93 -0.57 -17.60 -1.60
CA LEU A 93 0.30 -17.38 -0.45
C LEU A 93 -0.47 -17.55 0.86
N ALA A 94 0.20 -18.07 1.88
CA ALA A 94 -0.27 -18.09 3.26
C ALA A 94 0.85 -17.61 4.19
N THR A 95 0.46 -16.97 5.30
CA THR A 95 1.40 -16.55 6.34
C THR A 95 1.82 -17.73 7.22
N GLU A 96 3.10 -17.78 7.58
CA GLU A 96 3.70 -18.74 8.52
C GLU A 96 4.59 -17.97 9.52
N GLY A 97 4.62 -18.41 10.77
CA GLY A 97 5.47 -17.84 11.82
C GLY A 97 4.96 -16.52 12.40
N VAL A 98 3.64 -16.31 12.42
CA VAL A 98 3.03 -15.11 13.04
C VAL A 98 3.17 -15.21 14.56
N SER A 99 4.12 -14.46 15.13
CA SER A 99 4.45 -14.49 16.57
C SER A 99 3.62 -13.53 17.43
N GLY A 100 2.73 -12.75 16.82
CA GLY A 100 1.81 -11.82 17.48
C GLY A 100 1.09 -10.92 16.46
N PRO A 101 0.20 -10.01 16.91
CA PRO A 101 -0.49 -9.09 16.03
C PRO A 101 0.50 -8.23 15.22
N GLY A 102 0.56 -8.49 13.91
CA GLY A 102 1.36 -7.73 12.95
C GLY A 102 0.51 -6.74 12.20
N MET A 103 1.12 -5.67 11.69
CA MET A 103 0.48 -4.79 10.71
C MET A 103 1.26 -4.81 9.41
N ASP A 104 0.56 -4.83 8.29
CA ASP A 104 1.15 -4.62 6.97
C ASP A 104 0.44 -3.49 6.22
N PHE A 105 1.23 -2.70 5.49
CA PHE A 105 0.71 -1.88 4.40
C PHE A 105 0.61 -2.74 3.15
N ASN A 106 -0.51 -2.64 2.45
CA ASN A 106 -0.74 -3.28 1.17
C ASN A 106 -1.15 -2.24 0.13
N VAL A 107 -0.51 -2.25 -1.03
CA VAL A 107 -0.99 -1.55 -2.22
C VAL A 107 -1.16 -2.55 -3.36
N MET A 108 -2.30 -2.45 -4.03
CA MET A 108 -2.72 -3.34 -5.11
C MET A 108 -3.00 -2.48 -6.34
N THR A 109 -2.50 -2.88 -7.51
CA THR A 109 -2.69 -2.16 -8.77
C THR A 109 -3.19 -3.11 -9.85
N GLN A 110 -4.11 -2.65 -10.70
CA GLN A 110 -4.48 -3.36 -11.92
C GLN A 110 -3.28 -3.36 -12.86
N ARG A 111 -2.59 -4.50 -12.97
CA ARG A 111 -1.30 -4.65 -13.68
C ARG A 111 -1.30 -4.08 -15.09
N SER A 112 -2.43 -4.21 -15.81
CA SER A 112 -2.53 -3.71 -17.18
C SER A 112 -2.58 -2.19 -17.29
N ARG A 113 -2.92 -1.47 -16.20
CA ARG A 113 -3.21 -0.03 -16.22
C ARG A 113 -2.35 0.80 -15.27
N ALA A 114 -1.73 0.20 -14.27
CA ALA A 114 -0.89 0.93 -13.33
C ALA A 114 0.17 0.03 -12.68
N SER A 115 1.17 0.66 -12.09
CA SER A 115 2.17 0.06 -11.21
C SER A 115 2.37 0.91 -9.96
N ALA A 116 2.85 0.29 -8.88
CA ALA A 116 3.17 0.96 -7.62
C ALA A 116 4.65 0.80 -7.29
N GLN A 117 5.28 1.88 -6.80
CA GLN A 117 6.58 1.82 -6.16
C GLN A 117 6.41 2.23 -4.70
N VAL A 118 6.82 1.36 -3.78
CA VAL A 118 6.80 1.64 -2.34
C VAL A 118 8.24 1.87 -1.87
N THR A 119 8.45 2.92 -1.08
CA THR A 119 9.73 3.27 -0.46
C THR A 119 9.53 3.77 0.97
N ILE A 120 10.58 3.67 1.78
CA ILE A 120 10.68 4.41 3.04
C ILE A 120 11.58 5.62 2.80
N ALA A 121 11.04 6.81 2.97
CA ALA A 121 11.77 8.06 2.87
C ALA A 121 12.13 8.59 4.25
N THR A 122 13.35 9.10 4.40
CA THR A 122 13.83 9.85 5.58
C THR A 122 14.29 11.26 5.19
N THR A 123 14.18 11.60 3.91
CA THR A 123 14.57 12.88 3.32
C THR A 123 13.44 13.43 2.47
N ALA A 124 13.52 14.71 2.09
CA ALA A 124 12.49 15.35 1.29
C ALA A 124 12.18 14.57 -0.01
N GLN A 125 10.89 14.45 -0.35
CA GLN A 125 10.41 13.72 -1.52
C GLN A 125 9.62 14.64 -2.45
N GLN A 126 9.62 14.28 -3.74
CA GLN A 126 8.80 14.90 -4.77
C GLN A 126 7.92 13.81 -5.40
N PRO A 127 6.72 13.57 -4.84
CA PRO A 127 5.82 12.51 -5.32
C PRO A 127 5.23 12.83 -6.70
N GLY A 128 4.75 11.78 -7.37
CA GLY A 128 3.99 11.87 -8.60
C GLY A 128 2.54 12.37 -8.41
N ALA A 129 1.73 12.18 -9.44
CA ALA A 129 0.35 12.68 -9.47
C ALA A 129 -0.66 11.79 -8.72
N GLU A 130 -0.28 10.57 -8.33
CA GLU A 130 -1.13 9.66 -7.55
C GLU A 130 -0.28 8.87 -6.55
N GLY A 131 -0.82 8.66 -5.36
CA GLY A 131 -0.10 7.89 -4.34
C GLY A 131 -0.65 8.02 -2.94
N ILE A 132 0.13 7.46 -2.01
CA ILE A 132 -0.10 7.52 -0.57
C ILE A 132 1.19 7.85 0.14
N ALA A 133 1.08 8.70 1.16
CA ALA A 133 2.11 9.01 2.11
C ALA A 133 1.57 8.68 3.50
N PHE A 134 2.25 7.82 4.24
CA PHE A 134 1.88 7.41 5.59
C PHE A 134 3.07 7.58 6.53
N VAL A 135 2.93 8.45 7.54
CA VAL A 135 4.00 8.75 8.49
C VAL A 135 4.19 7.56 9.42
N LEU A 136 5.37 6.95 9.36
CA LEU A 136 5.75 5.81 10.18
C LEU A 136 6.30 6.27 11.53
N LYS A 137 7.19 7.27 11.51
CA LYS A 137 7.83 7.83 12.71
C LYS A 137 8.01 9.33 12.56
N GLY A 138 8.05 10.01 13.69
CA GLY A 138 8.28 11.45 13.78
C GLY A 138 7.18 12.27 13.10
N ASP A 139 7.60 13.39 12.56
CA ASP A 139 6.73 14.39 11.96
C ASP A 139 7.14 14.74 10.53
N TRP A 140 6.15 14.96 9.68
CA TRP A 140 6.32 15.32 8.27
C TRP A 140 5.40 16.47 7.86
N GLN A 141 5.88 17.31 6.96
CA GLN A 141 5.06 18.25 6.22
C GLN A 141 4.65 17.62 4.88
N LEU A 142 3.34 17.41 4.69
CA LEU A 142 2.73 16.85 3.48
C LEU A 142 1.67 17.83 2.95
N ALA A 143 1.71 18.20 1.67
CA ALA A 143 0.74 19.15 1.09
C ALA A 143 0.56 20.45 1.91
N GLY A 144 1.66 20.96 2.48
CA GLY A 144 1.66 22.17 3.30
C GLY A 144 1.15 22.01 4.75
N ASN A 145 0.74 20.81 5.16
CA ASN A 145 0.21 20.54 6.50
C ASN A 145 1.13 19.59 7.28
N HIS A 146 1.05 19.65 8.61
CA HIS A 146 1.82 18.80 9.53
C HIS A 146 1.10 17.47 9.80
N TYR A 147 1.83 16.37 9.72
CA TYR A 147 1.36 15.01 9.99
C TYR A 147 2.34 14.28 10.90
N SER A 148 1.82 13.60 11.91
CA SER A 148 2.59 12.76 12.84
C SER A 148 2.37 11.27 12.56
N ALA A 149 3.12 10.41 13.23
CA ALA A 149 3.02 8.96 13.10
C ALA A 149 1.57 8.44 13.11
N ALA A 150 1.31 7.43 12.28
CA ALA A 150 -0.01 6.84 12.04
C ALA A 150 -1.04 7.78 11.39
N SER A 151 -0.57 8.82 10.69
CA SER A 151 -1.40 9.68 9.84
C SER A 151 -0.77 9.88 8.46
N GLY A 152 -1.53 10.41 7.52
CA GLY A 152 -1.04 10.56 6.16
C GLY A 152 -2.04 11.20 5.21
N ILE A 153 -1.69 11.16 3.92
CA ILE A 153 -2.53 11.60 2.82
C ILE A 153 -2.53 10.56 1.71
N TRP A 154 -3.64 10.46 0.99
CA TRP A 154 -3.66 9.89 -0.35
C TRP A 154 -4.06 10.97 -1.35
N TRP A 155 -3.60 10.85 -2.59
CA TRP A 155 -3.93 11.83 -3.63
C TRP A 155 -4.10 11.19 -4.99
N GLN A 156 -4.81 11.90 -5.86
CA GLN A 156 -4.98 11.58 -7.27
C GLN A 156 -5.21 12.85 -8.11
N GLY A 157 -4.61 12.88 -9.30
CA GLY A 157 -4.89 13.85 -10.37
C GLY A 157 -4.02 15.11 -10.35
N GLU A 158 -3.41 15.44 -9.21
CA GLU A 158 -2.48 16.56 -9.06
C GLU A 158 -1.40 16.21 -8.04
N THR A 159 -0.21 16.80 -8.15
CA THR A 159 0.86 16.55 -7.18
C THR A 159 0.59 17.31 -5.88
N PRO A 160 0.83 16.72 -4.70
CA PRO A 160 0.66 17.38 -3.41
C PRO A 160 1.81 18.34 -3.07
N GLY A 161 2.72 18.60 -4.01
CA GLY A 161 3.96 19.34 -3.75
C GLY A 161 5.00 18.50 -2.99
N ALA A 162 6.02 19.19 -2.47
CA ALA A 162 7.13 18.56 -1.76
C ALA A 162 6.69 17.98 -0.41
N PHE A 163 7.23 16.82 -0.05
CA PHE A 163 7.16 16.28 1.29
C PHE A 163 8.46 16.53 2.03
N MET A 164 8.39 16.96 3.28
CA MET A 164 9.59 17.32 4.05
C MET A 164 9.54 16.67 5.45
N PRO A 165 10.63 16.02 5.90
CA PRO A 165 10.74 15.60 7.30
C PRO A 165 10.83 16.83 8.21
N HIS A 166 10.21 16.74 9.38
CA HIS A 166 10.19 17.82 10.38
C HIS A 166 10.84 17.43 11.73
N SER A 167 11.21 16.16 11.91
CA SER A 167 11.96 15.66 13.07
C SER A 167 13.12 14.73 12.65
N GLU A 168 14.05 14.43 13.56
CA GLU A 168 15.26 13.65 13.25
C GLU A 168 14.96 12.17 12.96
N GLU A 169 13.97 11.61 13.66
CA GLU A 169 13.49 10.24 13.53
C GLU A 169 12.44 10.06 12.42
N ALA A 170 12.18 11.11 11.64
CA ALA A 170 11.13 11.16 10.65
C ALA A 170 11.31 10.08 9.57
N SER A 171 10.31 9.21 9.44
CA SER A 171 10.24 8.24 8.33
C SER A 171 8.84 8.15 7.76
N LEU A 172 8.78 8.08 6.42
CA LEU A 172 7.55 8.12 5.64
C LEU A 172 7.50 6.90 4.73
N LEU A 173 6.40 6.15 4.79
CA LEU A 173 6.04 5.22 3.74
C LEU A 173 5.47 6.04 2.58
N LEU A 174 6.11 5.97 1.42
CA LEU A 174 5.63 6.57 0.18
C LEU A 174 5.31 5.48 -0.82
N ALA A 175 4.05 5.43 -1.29
CA ALA A 175 3.62 4.59 -2.39
C ALA A 175 3.24 5.49 -3.58
N ASP A 176 4.12 5.58 -4.57
CA ASP A 176 3.87 6.29 -5.82
C ASP A 176 3.16 5.37 -6.82
N ILE A 177 2.03 5.84 -7.38
CA ILE A 177 1.26 5.11 -8.39
C ILE A 177 1.50 5.72 -9.75
N ARG A 178 1.95 4.90 -10.70
CA ARG A 178 2.15 5.29 -12.09
C ARG A 178 1.12 4.60 -12.97
N ARG A 179 0.24 5.38 -13.59
CA ARG A 179 -0.63 4.86 -14.65
C ARG A 179 0.21 4.54 -15.88
N HIS A 180 -0.10 3.43 -16.51
CA HIS A 180 0.38 3.14 -17.85
C HIS A 180 -0.38 4.04 -18.82
N ASN A 181 0.33 4.69 -19.74
CA ASN A 181 -0.33 5.43 -20.81
C ASN A 181 -1.27 4.46 -21.54
N GLU A 182 -2.55 4.82 -21.66
CA GLU A 182 -3.44 4.09 -22.55
C GLU A 182 -2.84 4.21 -23.95
N ILE A 183 -2.39 3.09 -24.54
CA ILE A 183 -2.14 3.06 -25.97
C ILE A 183 -3.52 3.28 -26.58
N PRO A 184 -3.77 4.38 -27.33
CA PRO A 184 -5.05 4.56 -27.97
C PRO A 184 -5.26 3.38 -28.91
N ASP A 185 -6.36 2.67 -28.70
CA ASP A 185 -6.79 1.56 -29.54
C ASP A 185 -6.87 2.06 -30.99
N ARG A 186 -5.90 1.65 -31.82
CA ARG A 186 -5.84 2.01 -33.24
C ARG A 186 -6.89 1.29 -34.09
N SER A 187 -7.78 0.48 -33.49
CA SER A 187 -8.77 -0.33 -34.23
C SER A 187 -10.11 0.35 -34.53
N LYS A 188 -10.24 1.67 -34.33
CA LYS A 188 -11.48 2.42 -34.66
C LYS A 188 -11.38 3.42 -35.81
N ASN A 189 -10.40 3.25 -36.71
CA ASN A 189 -10.37 3.95 -38.00
C ASN A 189 -10.27 2.93 -39.13
N GLU A 190 -11.36 2.21 -39.40
CA GLU A 190 -11.68 1.62 -40.71
C GLU A 190 -13.16 1.85 -41.01
#